data_AF-A0A9D2FDC6-F1
#
_entry.id   AF-A0A9D2FDC6-F1
#
_cell.length_a   1.000
_cell.length_b   1.000
_cell.length_c   1.000
_cell.angle_alpha   90.00
_cell.angle_beta   90.00
_cell.angle_gamma   90.00
#
_symmetry.space_group_name_H-M   'P 1'
#
loop_
_entity.id
_entity.type
_entity.pdbx_description
1 polymer ?
#
loop_
_entity_poly.entity_id
_entity_poly.type
_entity_poly.pdbx_seq_one_letter_code
_entity_poly.pdbx_strand_id
1 'polypeptide(L)'
;MEEPKEQIKIFHTDETSESQEQEDFHSLVLDLVRQKDNGNLEKARQLGAILAAEVESDDGEFVFGDASAEENHDLVLQRRLLLAFVIDHGLNVFCPNSIITEIASSSFYETIQEDAPGIYEDIRENGAFSYYLLCVRNGDRIDEEIGATFADLIGHKGDHVYQELGTALYLRFMDVVGQKVKELGFVG
;
A
#
# COMPACT_ATOMS: atom_id res chain seq x y z
N MET A 1 20.88 59.47 26.12
CA MET A 1 19.63 58.69 26.01
C MET A 1 19.47 58.42 24.53
N GLU A 2 20.14 57.37 24.05
CA GLU A 2 20.06 56.92 22.65
C GLU A 2 19.12 55.72 22.63
N GLU A 3 18.04 55.81 21.85
CA GLU A 3 17.18 54.66 21.57
C GLU A 3 17.89 53.71 20.60
N PRO A 4 17.89 52.39 20.84
CA PRO A 4 18.37 51.43 19.84
C PRO A 4 17.32 51.27 18.74
N LYS A 5 17.71 51.53 17.49
CA LYS A 5 16.90 51.19 16.31
C LYS A 5 16.86 49.66 16.18
N GLU A 6 15.69 49.07 16.34
CA GLU A 6 15.43 47.68 16.00
C GLU A 6 15.75 47.43 14.51
N GLN A 7 16.71 46.54 14.25
CA GLN A 7 16.93 45.98 12.93
C GLN A 7 15.81 44.99 12.64
N ILE A 8 14.88 45.39 11.76
CA ILE A 8 13.95 44.45 11.15
C ILE A 8 14.77 43.53 10.23
N LYS A 9 15.01 42.29 10.67
CA LYS A 9 15.47 41.21 9.79
C LYS A 9 14.30 40.84 8.88
N ILE A 10 14.30 41.35 7.66
CA ILE A 10 13.43 40.87 6.59
C ILE A 10 14.00 39.51 6.18
N PHE A 11 13.27 38.44 6.46
CA PHE A 11 13.56 37.12 5.92
C PHE A 11 13.39 37.21 4.40
N HIS A 12 14.46 37.03 3.64
CA HIS A 12 14.35 36.73 2.22
C HIS A 12 13.76 35.33 2.12
N THR A 13 12.48 35.24 1.80
CA THR A 13 11.92 34.05 1.18
C THR A 13 12.63 33.91 -0.16
N ASP A 14 13.32 32.79 -0.37
CA ASP A 14 14.10 32.55 -1.59
C ASP A 14 13.15 32.50 -2.79
N GLU A 15 13.14 33.54 -3.63
CA GLU A 15 12.35 33.62 -4.88
C GLU A 15 12.65 32.44 -5.83
N THR A 16 13.81 31.81 -5.67
CA THR A 16 14.22 30.58 -6.34
C THR A 16 13.42 29.34 -5.92
N SER A 17 13.01 29.24 -4.65
CA SER A 17 12.16 28.13 -4.18
C SER A 17 10.73 28.26 -4.71
N GLU A 18 10.17 29.48 -4.70
CA GLU A 18 8.82 29.73 -5.22
C GLU A 18 8.73 29.47 -6.74
N SER A 19 9.79 29.80 -7.48
CA SER A 19 9.88 29.53 -8.92
C SER A 19 9.97 28.02 -9.22
N GLN A 20 10.75 27.28 -8.42
CA GLN A 20 10.88 25.83 -8.56
C GLN A 20 9.56 25.10 -8.22
N GLU A 21 8.87 25.51 -7.15
CA GLU A 21 7.57 24.95 -6.78
C GLU A 21 6.49 25.19 -7.85
N GLN A 22 6.51 26.36 -8.50
CA GLN A 22 5.60 26.66 -9.61
C GLN A 22 5.88 25.81 -10.86
N GLU A 23 7.16 25.58 -11.17
CA GLU A 23 7.56 24.70 -12.27
C GLU A 23 7.19 23.24 -12.00
N ASP A 24 7.44 22.74 -10.79
CA ASP A 24 7.09 21.38 -10.36
C ASP A 24 5.56 21.17 -10.41
N PHE A 25 4.79 22.15 -9.92
CA PHE A 25 3.33 22.12 -10.01
C PHE A 25 2.85 22.13 -11.47
N HIS A 26 3.44 22.97 -12.33
CA HIS A 26 3.09 23.00 -13.74
C HIS A 26 3.38 21.67 -14.43
N SER A 27 4.53 21.06 -14.14
CA SER A 27 4.90 19.73 -14.64
C SER A 27 3.90 18.66 -14.21
N LEU A 28 3.51 18.66 -12.92
CA LEU A 28 2.52 17.71 -12.39
C LEU A 28 1.17 17.84 -13.09
N VAL A 29 0.71 19.07 -13.37
CA VAL A 29 -0.54 19.32 -14.11
C VAL A 29 -0.45 18.78 -15.54
N LEU A 30 0.67 18.99 -16.23
CA LEU A 30 0.87 18.47 -17.59
C LEU A 30 0.89 16.94 -17.60
N ASP A 31 1.56 16.32 -16.63
CA ASP A 31 1.57 14.87 -16.48
C ASP A 31 0.17 14.33 -16.20
N LEU A 32 -0.60 14.97 -15.32
CA LEU A 32 -1.99 14.60 -15.04
C LEU A 32 -2.86 14.65 -16.30
N VAL A 33 -2.74 15.72 -17.10
CA VAL A 33 -3.47 15.84 -18.37
C VAL A 33 -3.07 14.72 -19.33
N ARG A 34 -1.77 14.43 -19.46
CA ARG A 34 -1.28 13.32 -20.31
C ARG A 34 -1.83 11.97 -19.86
N GLN A 35 -1.79 11.69 -18.55
CA GLN A 35 -2.33 10.44 -17.98
C GLN A 35 -3.86 10.33 -18.12
N LYS A 36 -4.56 11.46 -18.17
CA LYS A 36 -5.99 11.50 -18.49
C LYS A 36 -6.23 11.17 -19.97
N ASP A 37 -5.50 11.83 -20.86
CA ASP A 37 -5.70 11.72 -22.31
C ASP A 37 -5.34 10.32 -22.85
N ASN A 38 -4.38 9.64 -22.23
CA ASN A 38 -4.01 8.26 -22.58
C ASN A 38 -4.89 7.19 -21.89
N GLY A 39 -5.85 7.60 -21.05
CA GLY A 39 -6.78 6.71 -20.35
C GLY A 39 -6.20 5.99 -19.12
N ASN A 40 -4.97 6.30 -18.71
CA ASN A 40 -4.33 5.64 -17.58
C ASN A 40 -5.02 5.92 -16.25
N LEU A 41 -5.66 7.09 -16.08
CA LEU A 41 -6.41 7.36 -14.83
C LEU A 41 -7.58 6.38 -14.64
N GLU A 42 -8.27 6.03 -15.73
CA GLU A 42 -9.40 5.09 -15.65
C GLU A 42 -8.90 3.67 -15.39
N LYS A 43 -7.80 3.28 -16.04
CA LYS A 43 -7.11 2.01 -15.73
C LYS A 43 -6.64 1.95 -14.29
N ALA A 44 -6.14 3.06 -13.73
CA ALA A 44 -5.71 3.12 -12.33
C ALA A 44 -6.88 2.90 -11.37
N ARG A 45 -8.03 3.53 -11.62
CA ARG A 45 -9.26 3.24 -10.84
C ARG A 45 -9.68 1.79 -10.98
N GLN A 46 -9.71 1.28 -12.20
CA GLN A 46 -10.04 -0.13 -12.45
C GLN A 46 -9.09 -1.08 -11.72
N LEU A 47 -7.79 -0.75 -11.66
CA LEU A 47 -6.81 -1.52 -10.91
C LEU A 47 -7.16 -1.59 -9.42
N GLY A 48 -7.44 -0.43 -8.81
CA GLY A 48 -7.82 -0.35 -7.40
C GLY A 48 -9.04 -1.21 -7.07
N ALA A 49 -10.09 -1.08 -7.88
CA ALA A 49 -11.31 -1.88 -7.72
C ALA A 49 -11.09 -3.40 -7.92
N ILE A 50 -10.27 -3.79 -8.91
CA ILE A 50 -9.92 -5.21 -9.12
C ILE A 50 -9.16 -5.77 -7.91
N LEU A 51 -8.21 -5.01 -7.37
CA LEU A 51 -7.41 -5.45 -6.22
C LEU A 51 -8.24 -5.50 -4.93
N ALA A 52 -9.22 -4.60 -4.75
CA ALA A 52 -10.17 -4.64 -3.64
C ALA A 52 -10.99 -5.94 -3.67
N ALA A 53 -11.48 -6.33 -4.85
CA ALA A 53 -12.22 -7.57 -5.01
C ALA A 53 -11.38 -8.84 -4.67
N GLU A 54 -10.06 -8.80 -4.82
CA GLU A 54 -9.16 -9.91 -4.42
C GLU A 54 -9.01 -9.99 -2.88
N VAL A 55 -9.17 -8.88 -2.15
CA VAL A 55 -9.18 -8.89 -0.68
C VAL A 55 -10.49 -9.47 -0.14
N GLU A 56 -11.59 -9.14 -0.82
CA GLU A 56 -12.92 -9.62 -0.48
C GLU A 56 -13.16 -11.06 -0.85
N SER A 57 -12.51 -11.54 -1.91
CA SER A 57 -12.78 -12.87 -2.45
C SER A 57 -12.63 -13.93 -1.38
N ASP A 58 -13.71 -14.69 -1.19
CA ASP A 58 -13.70 -15.87 -0.35
C ASP A 58 -12.95 -16.97 -1.11
N ASP A 59 -11.68 -17.15 -0.77
CA ASP A 59 -10.85 -18.23 -1.29
C ASP A 59 -11.22 -19.61 -0.68
N GLY A 60 -12.33 -19.68 0.07
CA GLY A 60 -12.83 -20.84 0.78
C GLY A 60 -12.38 -20.88 2.24
N GLU A 61 -12.81 -21.92 2.97
CA GLU A 61 -12.28 -22.19 4.31
C GLU A 61 -10.76 -22.44 4.20
N PHE A 62 -9.97 -21.49 4.71
CA PHE A 62 -8.53 -21.67 4.87
C PHE A 62 -8.29 -22.62 6.06
N VAL A 63 -8.59 -23.90 5.88
CA VAL A 63 -8.39 -24.92 6.91
C VAL A 63 -6.92 -25.32 6.91
N PHE A 64 -6.17 -24.84 7.90
CA PHE A 64 -4.78 -25.22 8.07
C PHE A 64 -4.65 -26.37 9.07
N GLY A 65 -4.65 -27.61 8.56
CA GLY A 65 -4.51 -28.80 9.41
C GLY A 65 -5.71 -29.04 10.33
N ASP A 66 -5.46 -29.32 11.61
CA ASP A 66 -6.50 -29.53 12.65
C ASP A 66 -6.66 -28.28 13.54
N ALA A 67 -6.37 -27.10 12.98
CA ALA A 67 -6.45 -25.82 13.65
C ALA A 67 -7.84 -25.54 14.21
N SER A 68 -7.89 -24.87 15.35
CA SER A 68 -9.17 -24.49 15.99
C SER A 68 -9.95 -23.50 15.12
N ALA A 69 -11.26 -23.35 15.38
CA ALA A 69 -12.07 -22.36 14.65
C ALA A 69 -11.57 -20.91 14.86
N GLU A 70 -11.06 -20.60 16.04
CA GLU A 70 -10.45 -19.30 16.37
C GLU A 70 -9.15 -19.10 15.59
N GLU A 71 -8.29 -20.10 15.54
CA GLU A 71 -7.03 -20.06 14.80
C GLU A 71 -7.26 -19.91 13.28
N ASN A 72 -8.26 -20.61 12.73
CA ASN A 72 -8.65 -20.43 11.33
C ASN A 72 -9.19 -19.00 11.08
N HIS A 73 -9.89 -18.40 12.05
CA HIS A 73 -10.35 -17.02 11.94
C HIS A 73 -9.19 -16.02 11.92
N ASP A 74 -8.24 -16.15 12.87
CA ASP A 74 -7.05 -15.31 12.94
C ASP A 74 -6.18 -15.44 11.68
N LEU A 75 -6.05 -16.66 11.14
CA LEU A 75 -5.37 -16.91 9.87
C LEU A 75 -6.03 -16.20 8.69
N VAL A 76 -7.36 -16.29 8.56
CA VAL A 76 -8.11 -15.64 7.49
C VAL A 76 -7.99 -14.13 7.58
N LEU A 77 -8.16 -13.57 8.78
CA LEU A 77 -7.99 -12.14 9.04
C LEU A 77 -6.56 -11.70 8.68
N GLN A 78 -5.55 -12.38 9.20
CA GLN A 78 -4.16 -12.00 8.99
C GLN A 78 -3.73 -12.11 7.53
N ARG A 79 -4.26 -13.10 6.79
CA ARG A 79 -4.06 -13.23 5.35
C ARG A 79 -4.62 -12.02 4.59
N ARG A 80 -5.84 -11.57 4.94
CA ARG A 80 -6.46 -10.38 4.32
C ARG A 80 -5.66 -9.12 4.62
N LEU A 81 -5.22 -8.95 5.86
CA LEU A 81 -4.37 -7.81 6.25
C LEU A 81 -3.03 -7.82 5.51
N LEU A 82 -2.40 -9.00 5.35
CA LEU A 82 -1.19 -9.14 4.55
C LEU A 82 -1.44 -8.79 3.08
N LEU A 83 -2.52 -9.29 2.47
CA LEU A 83 -2.86 -8.97 1.09
C LEU A 83 -3.10 -7.46 0.89
N ALA A 84 -3.87 -6.83 1.76
CA ALA A 84 -4.12 -5.39 1.69
C ALA A 84 -2.83 -4.58 1.82
N PHE A 85 -1.93 -4.98 2.73
CA PHE A 85 -0.60 -4.37 2.85
C PHE A 85 0.22 -4.55 1.57
N VAL A 86 0.23 -5.77 1.00
CA VAL A 86 0.97 -6.07 -0.24
C VAL A 86 0.41 -5.30 -1.42
N ILE A 87 -0.89 -5.05 -1.48
CA ILE A 87 -1.50 -4.19 -2.50
C ILE A 87 -0.99 -2.76 -2.37
N ASP A 88 -1.07 -2.16 -1.18
CA ASP A 88 -0.60 -0.79 -0.93
C ASP A 88 0.89 -0.63 -1.26
N HIS A 89 1.72 -1.56 -0.77
CA HIS A 89 3.14 -1.57 -1.04
C HIS A 89 3.44 -1.85 -2.52
N GLY A 90 2.80 -2.85 -3.11
CA GLY A 90 3.02 -3.30 -4.48
C GLY A 90 2.63 -2.24 -5.51
N LEU A 91 1.60 -1.44 -5.27
CA LEU A 91 1.25 -0.30 -6.12
C LEU A 91 2.38 0.74 -6.16
N ASN A 92 3.10 0.95 -5.06
CA ASN A 92 4.28 1.82 -5.04
C ASN A 92 5.49 1.22 -5.78
N VAL A 93 5.57 -0.11 -5.87
CA VAL A 93 6.67 -0.82 -6.54
C VAL A 93 6.45 -0.95 -8.04
N PHE A 94 5.22 -1.26 -8.47
CA PHE A 94 4.93 -1.69 -9.84
C PHE A 94 4.30 -0.61 -10.73
N CYS A 95 3.60 0.37 -10.16
CA CYS A 95 2.99 1.42 -10.97
C CYS A 95 4.05 2.35 -11.59
N PRO A 96 3.83 2.84 -12.82
CA PRO A 96 4.87 3.56 -13.56
C PRO A 96 5.07 5.01 -13.11
N ASN A 97 4.14 5.59 -12.35
CA ASN A 97 4.27 6.92 -11.75
C ASN A 97 3.35 7.11 -10.54
N SER A 98 3.65 8.12 -9.73
CA SER A 98 2.92 8.43 -8.49
C SER A 98 1.46 8.82 -8.69
N ILE A 99 1.10 9.44 -9.83
CA ILE A 99 -0.31 9.78 -10.13
C ILE A 99 -1.14 8.50 -10.26
N ILE A 100 -0.63 7.50 -10.98
CA ILE A 100 -1.28 6.20 -11.14
C ILE A 100 -1.36 5.47 -9.80
N THR A 101 -0.26 5.47 -9.03
CA THR A 101 -0.24 4.88 -7.69
C THR A 101 -1.32 5.49 -6.80
N GLU A 102 -1.38 6.82 -6.70
CA GLU A 102 -2.33 7.54 -5.84
C GLU A 102 -3.79 7.22 -6.21
N ILE A 103 -4.10 7.21 -7.51
CA ILE A 103 -5.47 6.93 -7.98
C ILE A 103 -5.85 5.48 -7.76
N ALA A 104 -4.93 4.54 -7.99
CA ALA A 104 -5.18 3.13 -7.73
C ALA A 104 -5.34 2.85 -6.23
N SER A 105 -4.51 3.42 -5.38
CA SER A 105 -4.62 3.31 -3.92
C SER A 105 -5.91 3.93 -3.39
N SER A 106 -6.25 5.14 -3.85
CA SER A 106 -7.51 5.79 -3.45
C SER A 106 -8.71 4.94 -3.85
N SER A 107 -8.76 4.47 -5.10
CA SER A 107 -9.85 3.62 -5.58
C SER A 107 -9.91 2.28 -4.84
N PHE A 108 -8.77 1.70 -4.46
CA PHE A 108 -8.71 0.47 -3.67
C PHE A 108 -9.38 0.65 -2.29
N TYR A 109 -8.97 1.68 -1.53
CA TYR A 109 -9.55 1.93 -0.20
C TYR A 109 -11.01 2.37 -0.28
N GLU A 110 -11.38 3.18 -1.27
CA GLU A 110 -12.78 3.57 -1.52
C GLU A 110 -13.65 2.34 -1.79
N THR A 111 -13.21 1.42 -2.66
CA THR A 111 -13.95 0.18 -2.95
C THR A 111 -14.08 -0.71 -1.72
N ILE A 112 -13.01 -0.97 -0.95
CA ILE A 112 -13.13 -1.78 0.28
C ILE A 112 -14.07 -1.11 1.29
N GLN A 113 -14.00 0.22 1.45
CA GLN A 113 -14.86 0.94 2.37
C GLN A 113 -16.35 0.83 1.99
N GLU A 114 -16.65 0.80 0.69
CA GLU A 114 -18.02 0.68 0.17
C GLU A 114 -18.53 -0.78 0.20
N ASP A 115 -17.75 -1.74 -0.28
CA ASP A 115 -18.18 -3.11 -0.55
C ASP A 115 -17.91 -4.06 0.64
N ALA A 116 -16.85 -3.82 1.43
CA ALA A 116 -16.47 -4.62 2.59
C ALA A 116 -16.03 -3.78 3.81
N PRO A 117 -16.94 -2.98 4.40
CA PRO A 117 -16.62 -2.06 5.49
C PRO A 117 -16.03 -2.75 6.74
N GLY A 118 -16.35 -4.02 6.99
CA GLY A 118 -15.73 -4.78 8.08
C GLY A 118 -14.22 -4.99 7.88
N ILE A 119 -13.82 -5.36 6.65
CA ILE A 119 -12.40 -5.50 6.29
C ILE A 119 -11.69 -4.14 6.34
N TYR A 120 -12.38 -3.08 5.90
CA TYR A 120 -11.83 -1.72 5.98
C TYR A 120 -11.50 -1.32 7.42
N GLU A 121 -12.42 -1.56 8.36
CA GLU A 121 -12.18 -1.28 9.77
C GLU A 121 -11.08 -2.19 10.34
N ASP A 122 -11.02 -3.47 9.97
CA ASP A 122 -9.92 -4.36 10.37
C ASP A 122 -8.55 -3.82 9.91
N ILE A 123 -8.45 -3.32 8.67
CA ILE A 123 -7.22 -2.69 8.15
C ILE A 123 -6.85 -1.45 8.97
N ARG A 124 -7.83 -0.64 9.37
CA ARG A 124 -7.61 0.63 10.07
C ARG A 124 -7.28 0.45 11.55
N GLU A 125 -7.93 -0.50 12.22
CA GLU A 125 -7.78 -0.74 13.65
C GLU A 125 -6.61 -1.67 13.97
N ASN A 126 -6.22 -2.54 13.04
CA ASN A 126 -5.14 -3.50 13.27
C ASN A 126 -3.75 -2.89 13.01
N GLY A 127 -2.85 -3.03 13.99
CA GLY A 127 -1.45 -2.58 13.89
C GLY A 127 -0.58 -3.37 12.92
N ALA A 128 -1.08 -4.45 12.29
CA ALA A 128 -0.33 -5.35 11.41
C ALA A 128 0.42 -4.62 10.28
N PHE A 129 -0.22 -3.63 9.66
CA PHE A 129 0.40 -2.82 8.59
C PHE A 129 1.70 -2.15 9.04
N SER A 130 1.73 -1.66 10.28
CA SER A 130 2.93 -1.01 10.83
C SER A 130 4.09 -1.99 10.99
N TYR A 131 3.80 -3.24 11.39
CA TYR A 131 4.83 -4.27 11.50
C TYR A 131 5.38 -4.67 10.13
N TYR A 132 4.51 -4.88 9.14
CA TYR A 132 4.96 -5.21 7.79
C TYR A 132 5.74 -4.06 7.12
N LEU A 133 5.36 -2.81 7.38
CA LEU A 133 6.10 -1.65 6.90
C LEU A 133 7.54 -1.61 7.47
N LEU A 134 7.74 -2.04 8.72
CA LEU A 134 9.09 -2.13 9.30
C LEU A 134 9.95 -3.16 8.57
N CYS A 135 9.38 -4.32 8.19
CA CYS A 135 10.10 -5.34 7.40
C CYS A 135 10.61 -4.78 6.07
N VAL A 136 9.74 -4.10 5.33
CA VAL A 136 10.11 -3.52 4.02
C VAL A 136 11.18 -2.43 4.17
N ARG A 137 11.14 -1.65 5.27
CA ARG A 137 12.13 -0.58 5.52
C ARG A 137 13.52 -1.10 5.87
N ASN A 138 13.63 -2.28 6.48
CA ASN A 138 14.91 -2.88 6.84
C ASN A 138 15.67 -3.39 5.60
N GLY A 139 14.94 -3.77 4.54
CA GLY A 139 15.48 -4.01 3.20
C GLY A 139 16.15 -5.38 2.98
N ASP A 140 16.69 -6.01 4.03
CA ASP A 140 17.30 -7.33 3.94
C ASP A 140 16.28 -8.45 4.23
N ARG A 141 16.19 -9.45 3.34
CA ARG A 141 15.35 -10.68 3.53
C ARG A 141 13.89 -10.36 3.90
N ILE A 142 13.29 -9.38 3.21
CA ILE A 142 11.94 -8.85 3.46
C ILE A 142 10.92 -9.99 3.51
N ASP A 143 10.98 -10.92 2.58
CA ASP A 143 10.09 -12.08 2.47
C ASP A 143 10.12 -12.98 3.71
N GLU A 144 11.29 -13.21 4.28
CA GLU A 144 11.44 -13.95 5.55
C GLU A 144 10.97 -13.13 6.76
N GLU A 145 11.28 -11.83 6.82
CA GLU A 145 10.83 -10.95 7.90
C GLU A 145 9.31 -10.80 7.92
N ILE A 146 8.68 -10.73 6.74
CA ILE A 146 7.22 -10.73 6.60
C ILE A 146 6.64 -12.06 7.10
N GLY A 147 7.24 -13.21 6.74
CA GLY A 147 6.82 -14.51 7.24
C GLY A 147 6.91 -14.63 8.76
N ALA A 148 8.03 -14.19 9.34
CA ALA A 148 8.23 -14.13 10.79
C ALA A 148 7.17 -13.26 11.49
N THR A 149 6.90 -12.08 10.94
CA THR A 149 5.89 -11.14 11.43
C THR A 149 4.47 -11.72 11.32
N PHE A 150 4.16 -12.36 10.19
CA PHE A 150 2.87 -13.02 9.98
C PHE A 150 2.60 -14.05 11.07
N ALA A 151 3.56 -14.95 11.33
CA ALA A 151 3.45 -15.98 12.36
C ALA A 151 3.31 -15.39 13.77
N ASP A 152 4.03 -14.31 14.09
CA ASP A 152 3.93 -13.63 15.40
C ASP A 152 2.54 -13.02 15.62
N LEU A 153 1.96 -12.39 14.58
CA LEU A 153 0.67 -11.70 14.66
C LEU A 153 -0.52 -12.65 14.88
N ILE A 154 -0.40 -13.92 14.49
CA ILE A 154 -1.38 -14.97 14.79
C ILE A 154 -1.01 -15.82 16.02
N GLY A 155 0.00 -15.43 16.79
CA GLY A 155 0.39 -16.11 18.03
C GLY A 155 1.30 -17.34 17.86
N HIS A 156 1.79 -17.62 16.65
CA HIS A 156 2.68 -18.74 16.31
C HIS A 156 4.15 -18.29 16.19
N LYS A 157 4.59 -17.40 17.09
CA LYS A 157 5.95 -16.84 17.07
C LYS A 157 7.01 -17.95 17.09
N GLY A 158 7.87 -17.94 16.09
CA GLY A 158 8.96 -18.92 15.95
C GLY A 158 8.56 -20.25 15.32
N ASP A 159 7.29 -20.45 14.97
CA ASP A 159 6.83 -21.65 14.27
C ASP A 159 7.16 -21.56 12.78
N HIS A 160 8.08 -22.42 12.32
CA HIS A 160 8.56 -22.44 10.95
C HIS A 160 7.45 -22.69 9.93
N VAL A 161 6.38 -23.39 10.28
CA VAL A 161 5.30 -23.70 9.34
C VAL A 161 4.51 -22.44 8.99
N TYR A 162 4.16 -21.63 9.99
CA TYR A 162 3.44 -20.38 9.79
C TYR A 162 4.31 -19.29 9.18
N GLN A 163 5.63 -19.33 9.45
CA GLN A 163 6.59 -18.43 8.80
C GLN A 163 6.65 -18.66 7.30
N GLU A 164 6.88 -19.91 6.89
CA GLU A 164 6.90 -20.29 5.47
C GLU A 164 5.56 -19.99 4.78
N LEU A 165 4.44 -20.19 5.49
CA LEU A 165 3.14 -19.80 4.98
C LEU A 165 3.05 -18.29 4.72
N GLY A 166 3.43 -17.47 5.70
CA GLY A 166 3.43 -16.00 5.55
C GLY A 166 4.34 -15.53 4.41
N THR A 167 5.54 -16.12 4.29
CA THR A 167 6.49 -15.85 3.20
C THR A 167 5.90 -16.24 1.84
N ALA A 168 5.32 -17.43 1.72
CA ALA A 168 4.71 -17.90 0.48
C ALA A 168 3.50 -17.04 0.07
N LEU A 169 2.67 -16.62 1.03
CA LEU A 169 1.57 -15.69 0.80
C LEU A 169 2.07 -14.34 0.29
N TYR A 170 3.07 -13.76 0.95
CA TYR A 170 3.66 -12.48 0.55
C TYR A 170 4.17 -12.51 -0.89
N LEU A 171 4.99 -13.51 -1.24
CA LEU A 171 5.54 -13.66 -2.59
C LEU A 171 4.44 -13.83 -3.63
N ARG A 172 3.46 -14.70 -3.34
CA ARG A 172 2.29 -14.90 -4.22
C ARG A 172 1.51 -13.61 -4.43
N PHE A 173 1.26 -12.84 -3.38
CA PHE A 173 0.49 -11.60 -3.47
C PHE A 173 1.25 -10.53 -4.25
N MET A 174 2.57 -10.41 -4.07
CA MET A 174 3.40 -9.52 -4.89
C MET A 174 3.32 -9.87 -6.37
N ASP A 175 3.38 -11.16 -6.72
CA ASP A 175 3.22 -11.64 -8.09
C ASP A 175 1.83 -11.29 -8.66
N VAL A 176 0.76 -11.49 -7.87
CA VAL A 176 -0.61 -11.13 -8.27
C VAL A 176 -0.71 -9.63 -8.57
N VAL A 177 -0.26 -8.76 -7.66
CA VAL A 177 -0.32 -7.31 -7.86
C VAL A 177 0.48 -6.89 -9.10
N GLY A 178 1.71 -7.40 -9.24
CA GLY A 178 2.55 -7.11 -10.40
C GLY A 178 1.93 -7.59 -11.72
N GLN A 179 1.26 -8.74 -11.72
CA GLN A 179 0.56 -9.26 -12.88
C GLN A 179 -0.64 -8.37 -13.26
N LYS A 180 -1.49 -7.97 -12.31
CA LYS A 180 -2.64 -7.10 -12.59
C LYS A 180 -2.22 -5.74 -13.15
N VAL A 181 -1.16 -5.14 -12.59
CA VAL A 181 -0.57 -3.89 -13.11
C VAL A 181 -0.12 -4.07 -14.57
N LYS A 182 0.54 -5.19 -14.87
CA LYS A 182 1.03 -5.49 -16.22
C LYS A 182 -0.11 -5.72 -17.22
N GLU A 183 -1.17 -6.42 -16.80
CA GLU A 183 -2.32 -6.75 -17.65
C GLU A 183 -3.09 -5.51 -18.13
N LEU A 184 -3.20 -4.46 -17.29
CA LEU A 184 -3.86 -3.21 -17.68
C LEU A 184 -3.06 -2.39 -18.71
N GLY A 185 -1.76 -2.64 -18.84
CA GLY A 185 -0.91 -2.07 -19.88
C GLY A 185 -0.93 -0.54 -19.91
N PHE A 186 -0.46 0.09 -18.82
CA PHE A 186 -0.31 1.54 -18.75
C PHE A 186 0.59 2.05 -19.88
N VAL A 187 0.20 3.17 -20.50
CA VAL A 187 0.91 3.74 -21.66
C VAL A 187 1.74 4.94 -21.22
N GLY A 188 2.99 5.04 -21.71
CA GLY A 188 3.91 6.14 -21.40
C GLY A 188 3.46 7.49 -21.93
#